data_AF-A0A2G4T079-F1
#
_entry.id   AF-A0A2G4T079-F1
#
_cell.length_a   1.000
_cell.length_b   1.000
_cell.length_c   1.000
_cell.angle_alpha   90.00
_cell.angle_beta   90.00
_cell.angle_gamma   90.00
#
_symmetry.space_group_name_H-M   'P 1'
#
loop_
_entity.id
_entity.type
_entity.pdbx_description
1 polymer ?
#
loop_
_entity_poly.entity_id
_entity_poly.type
_entity_poly.pdbx_seq_one_letter_code
_entity_poly.pdbx_strand_id
1 'polypeptide(L)'
;MDEYGFETRLRHLEYVLLGQQQQQQIKKPDDAIVQRLGKLNRKLQSIYQKHKPIEYFMETYDTHSKLLNPNTSTYSMERELLSTDVKLELLLAAQDDLKKFAQEVKQVKSLEHVVNGADFDVVDELKPKLSELDIVHVDQTRQLNKLTKEISELMERYNKTVNTVSEIFIAWDNILTSIETHVANMEHQKQN
;
A
#
# COMPACT_ATOMS: atom_id res chain seq x y z
N MET A 1 17.09 2.47 -6.00
CA MET A 1 17.91 3.62 -5.54
C MET A 1 19.32 3.29 -6.01
N ASP A 2 19.70 3.84 -7.14
CA ASP A 2 20.72 3.22 -7.97
C ASP A 2 22.10 3.76 -7.57
N GLU A 3 22.88 2.94 -6.85
CA GLU A 3 24.25 3.25 -6.41
C GLU A 3 25.12 3.78 -7.56
N TYR A 4 24.93 3.23 -8.77
CA TYR A 4 25.67 3.61 -9.98
C TYR A 4 25.39 5.03 -10.49
N GLY A 5 24.21 5.60 -10.20
CA GLY A 5 23.84 6.94 -10.64
C GLY A 5 24.62 8.04 -9.91
N PHE A 6 24.85 7.85 -8.61
CA PHE A 6 25.62 8.78 -7.78
C PHE A 6 27.11 8.71 -8.09
N GLU A 7 27.65 7.51 -8.27
CA GLU A 7 29.07 7.32 -8.58
C GLU A 7 29.43 7.92 -9.96
N THR A 8 28.55 7.77 -10.95
CA THR A 8 28.72 8.37 -12.28
C THR A 8 28.70 9.91 -12.21
N ARG A 9 27.78 10.48 -11.42
CA ARG A 9 27.73 11.94 -11.20
C ARG A 9 28.95 12.45 -10.44
N LEU A 10 29.42 11.70 -9.45
CA LEU A 10 30.60 12.05 -8.68
C LEU A 10 31.86 12.04 -9.56
N ARG A 11 32.01 11.03 -10.41
CA ARG A 11 33.09 10.94 -11.39
C ARG A 11 33.02 12.05 -12.44
N HIS A 12 31.82 12.45 -12.86
CA HIS A 12 31.65 13.59 -13.75
C HIS A 12 32.04 14.92 -13.07
N LEU A 13 31.63 15.13 -11.81
CA LEU A 13 32.02 16.31 -11.04
C LEU A 13 33.52 16.35 -10.78
N GLU A 14 34.14 15.22 -10.47
CA GLU A 14 35.59 15.09 -10.32
C GLU A 14 36.31 15.42 -11.63
N TYR A 15 35.83 14.89 -12.75
CA TYR A 15 36.35 15.20 -14.08
C TYR A 15 36.26 16.70 -14.41
N VAL A 16 35.13 17.34 -14.13
CA VAL A 16 34.92 18.77 -14.40
C VAL A 16 35.78 19.66 -13.49
N LEU A 17 36.00 19.26 -12.23
CA LEU A 17 36.76 20.06 -11.26
C LEU A 17 38.28 19.92 -11.40
N LEU A 18 38.79 18.72 -11.68
CA LEU A 18 40.23 18.44 -11.75
C LEU A 18 40.79 18.46 -13.17
N GLY A 19 39.93 18.29 -14.19
CA GLY A 19 40.35 18.13 -15.58
C GLY A 19 41.15 16.84 -15.81
N GLN A 20 41.28 16.44 -17.07
CA GLN A 20 41.85 15.14 -17.47
C GLN A 20 43.36 14.97 -17.20
N GLN A 21 44.02 15.96 -16.59
CA GLN A 21 45.46 15.96 -16.32
C GLN A 21 45.74 16.21 -14.84
N GLN A 22 45.75 15.14 -14.04
CA GLN A 22 46.70 14.93 -12.92
C GLN A 22 46.35 13.66 -12.12
N GLN A 23 46.65 12.49 -12.69
CA GLN A 23 46.99 11.30 -11.85
C GLN A 23 48.48 11.28 -11.48
N GLN A 24 49.27 12.28 -11.89
CA GLN A 24 50.67 12.41 -11.51
C GLN A 24 50.97 13.87 -11.15
N GLN A 25 51.31 14.08 -9.87
CA GLN A 25 51.77 15.32 -9.24
C GLN A 25 50.74 16.44 -9.02
N ILE A 26 49.98 16.31 -7.92
CA ILE A 26 49.33 17.47 -7.28
C ILE A 26 50.43 18.26 -6.55
N LYS A 27 50.95 19.32 -7.18
CA LYS A 27 51.29 20.52 -6.40
C LYS A 27 49.95 21.06 -5.93
N LYS A 28 49.68 21.01 -4.62
CA LYS A 28 48.46 21.60 -4.05
C LYS A 28 48.33 23.03 -4.59
N PRO A 29 47.24 23.38 -5.29
CA PRO A 29 46.98 24.78 -5.54
C PRO A 29 46.73 25.44 -4.17
N ASP A 30 47.58 26.38 -3.77
CA ASP A 30 47.52 27.06 -2.45
C ASP A 30 46.22 27.85 -2.20
N ASP A 31 45.34 27.97 -3.19
CA ASP A 31 44.06 28.66 -3.06
C ASP A 31 42.92 27.73 -3.48
N ALA A 32 41.90 27.62 -2.61
CA ALA A 32 40.65 26.96 -2.94
C ALA A 32 40.06 27.51 -4.25
N ILE A 33 39.44 26.64 -5.07
CA ILE A 33 38.80 27.01 -6.35
C ILE A 33 37.83 28.18 -6.16
N VAL A 34 37.15 28.24 -5.02
CA VAL A 34 36.26 29.33 -4.61
C VAL A 34 37.00 30.67 -4.52
N GLN A 35 38.25 30.70 -4.04
CA GLN A 35 39.06 31.91 -4.00
C GLN A 35 39.57 32.32 -5.37
N ARG A 36 39.93 31.37 -6.24
CA ARG A 36 40.29 31.68 -7.64
C ARG A 36 39.08 32.20 -8.42
N LEU A 37 37.93 31.57 -8.27
CA LEU A 37 36.67 32.01 -8.84
C LEU A 37 36.28 33.39 -8.29
N GLY A 38 36.48 33.64 -7.00
CA GLY A 38 36.26 34.95 -6.38
C GLY A 38 37.20 36.03 -6.93
N LYS A 39 38.49 35.72 -7.13
CA LYS A 39 39.46 36.62 -7.78
C LYS A 39 39.10 36.88 -9.24
N LEU A 40 38.68 35.84 -9.97
CA LEU A 40 38.24 35.95 -11.36
C LEU A 40 36.95 36.77 -11.47
N ASN A 41 35.96 36.52 -10.61
CA ASN A 41 34.71 37.25 -10.59
C ASN A 41 34.93 38.73 -10.25
N ARG A 42 35.80 39.04 -9.27
CA ARG A 42 36.19 40.42 -8.98
C ARG A 42 36.88 41.10 -10.17
N LYS A 43 37.76 40.38 -10.88
CA LYS A 43 38.38 40.88 -12.12
C LYS A 43 37.34 41.10 -13.21
N LEU A 44 36.45 40.13 -13.43
CA LEU A 44 35.37 40.20 -14.41
C LEU A 44 34.43 41.38 -14.12
N GLN A 45 34.06 41.57 -12.85
CA GLN A 45 33.21 42.65 -12.41
C GLN A 45 33.92 44.01 -12.51
N SER A 46 35.24 44.06 -12.29
CA SER A 46 36.03 45.27 -12.56
C SER A 46 36.14 45.59 -14.05
N ILE A 47 36.11 44.58 -14.93
CA ILE A 47 36.11 44.75 -16.39
C ILE A 47 34.71 45.20 -16.86
N TYR A 48 33.67 44.60 -16.29
CA TYR A 48 32.27 44.97 -16.53
C TYR A 48 32.01 46.44 -16.20
N GLN A 49 32.43 46.91 -15.02
CA GLN A 49 32.28 48.31 -14.63
C GLN A 49 33.14 49.29 -15.44
N LYS A 50 34.22 48.83 -16.08
CA LYS A 50 35.10 49.67 -16.91
C LYS A 50 34.64 49.81 -18.36
N HIS A 51 33.86 48.84 -18.88
CA HIS A 51 33.45 48.79 -20.28
C HIS A 51 31.93 48.84 -20.43
N LYS A 52 31.38 50.06 -20.55
CA LYS A 52 29.96 50.32 -20.85
C LYS A 52 29.37 49.53 -22.03
N PRO A 53 30.11 49.23 -23.12
CA PRO A 53 29.58 48.40 -24.20
C PRO A 53 29.28 46.95 -23.80
N ILE A 54 30.01 46.41 -22.82
CA ILE A 54 29.79 45.05 -22.30
C ILE A 54 28.55 45.03 -21.41
N GLU A 55 28.35 46.07 -20.60
CA GLU A 55 27.13 46.27 -19.81
C GLU A 55 25.89 46.34 -20.72
N TYR A 56 25.94 47.16 -21.77
CA TYR A 56 24.88 47.25 -22.77
C TYR A 56 24.63 45.93 -23.50
N PHE A 57 25.69 45.20 -23.86
CA PHE A 57 25.56 43.89 -24.49
C PHE A 57 24.93 42.87 -23.55
N MET A 58 25.30 42.86 -22.27
CA MET A 58 24.75 41.94 -21.27
C MET A 58 23.27 42.23 -21.01
N GLU A 59 22.87 43.50 -20.94
CA GLU A 59 21.48 43.92 -20.78
C GLU A 59 20.63 43.56 -22.02
N THR A 60 21.20 43.78 -23.21
CA THR A 60 20.59 43.36 -24.49
C THR A 60 20.50 41.84 -24.59
N TYR A 61 21.54 41.13 -24.16
CA TYR A 61 21.59 39.68 -24.13
C TYR A 61 20.58 39.12 -23.14
N ASP A 62 20.46 39.64 -21.92
CA ASP A 62 19.47 39.19 -20.94
C ASP A 62 18.04 39.41 -21.46
N THR A 63 17.79 40.55 -22.11
CA THR A 63 16.51 40.88 -22.75
C THR A 63 16.15 39.90 -23.86
N HIS A 64 17.12 39.53 -24.70
CA HIS A 64 16.91 38.64 -25.84
C HIS A 64 17.34 37.19 -25.59
N SER A 65 17.78 36.84 -24.38
CA SER A 65 18.30 35.51 -24.01
C SER A 65 17.25 34.44 -24.23
N LYS A 66 15.99 34.78 -23.97
CA LYS A 66 14.81 33.93 -24.19
C LYS A 66 14.57 33.64 -25.67
N LEU A 67 14.94 34.56 -26.56
CA LEU A 67 14.84 34.43 -28.01
C LEU A 67 16.04 33.72 -28.63
N LEU A 68 17.21 33.81 -27.98
CA LEU A 68 18.46 33.22 -28.44
C LEU A 68 18.66 31.77 -28.00
N ASN A 69 17.94 31.31 -26.97
CA ASN A 69 18.00 29.93 -26.53
C ASN A 69 17.12 29.05 -27.44
N PRO A 70 17.72 28.19 -28.29
CA PRO A 70 17.00 27.43 -29.33
C PRO A 70 15.95 26.47 -28.76
N ASN A 71 16.07 26.08 -27.49
CA ASN A 71 15.13 25.20 -26.81
C ASN A 71 13.84 25.92 -26.36
N THR A 72 13.90 27.23 -26.13
CA THR A 72 12.75 28.03 -25.71
C THR A 72 12.17 28.87 -26.84
N SER A 73 13.00 29.33 -27.77
CA SER A 73 12.59 30.29 -28.80
C SER A 73 11.73 29.65 -29.89
N THR A 74 12.08 28.45 -30.35
CA THR A 74 11.36 27.73 -31.42
C THR A 74 9.96 27.31 -30.97
N TYR A 75 9.85 26.55 -29.89
CA TYR A 75 8.56 26.05 -29.38
C TYR A 75 7.63 27.13 -28.85
N SER A 76 8.16 28.22 -28.25
CA SER A 76 7.33 29.30 -27.72
C SER A 76 6.82 30.21 -28.83
N MET A 77 7.66 30.56 -29.82
CA MET A 77 7.22 31.34 -30.97
C MET A 77 6.24 30.56 -31.83
N GLU A 78 6.47 29.27 -32.10
CA GLU A 78 5.52 28.45 -32.85
C GLU A 78 4.17 28.35 -32.15
N ARG A 79 4.15 28.23 -30.81
CA ARG A 79 2.90 28.19 -30.03
C ARG A 79 2.13 29.51 -30.05
N GLU A 80 2.82 30.65 -30.01
CA GLU A 80 2.20 31.98 -30.12
C GLU A 80 1.78 32.31 -31.57
N LEU A 81 2.60 31.97 -32.56
CA LEU A 81 2.37 32.21 -34.00
C LEU A 81 1.38 31.24 -34.65
N LEU A 82 0.96 30.17 -33.98
CA LEU A 82 -0.11 29.30 -34.47
C LEU A 82 -1.30 30.16 -34.91
N SER A 83 -1.60 30.12 -36.20
CA SER A 83 -2.73 30.84 -36.78
C SER A 83 -4.03 30.32 -36.17
N THR A 84 -5.05 31.18 -36.15
CA THR A 84 -6.37 30.83 -35.60
C THR A 84 -6.97 29.60 -36.26
N ASP A 85 -6.69 29.39 -37.55
CA ASP A 85 -7.19 28.25 -38.31
C ASP A 85 -6.56 26.92 -37.84
N VAL A 86 -5.25 26.92 -37.58
CA VAL A 86 -4.55 25.71 -37.08
C VAL A 86 -4.95 25.41 -35.64
N LYS A 87 -5.21 26.43 -34.82
CA LYS A 87 -5.77 26.25 -33.46
C LYS A 87 -7.16 25.62 -33.51
N LEU A 88 -7.98 26.01 -34.49
CA LEU A 88 -9.32 25.45 -34.69
C LEU A 88 -9.24 23.98 -35.12
N GLU A 89 -8.39 23.66 -36.09
CA GLU A 89 -8.17 22.28 -36.53
C GLU A 89 -7.65 21.38 -35.40
N LEU A 90 -6.70 21.87 -34.60
CA LEU A 90 -6.19 21.15 -33.43
C LEU A 90 -7.30 20.91 -32.39
N LEU A 91 -8.17 21.89 -32.16
CA LEU A 91 -9.28 21.77 -31.21
C LEU A 91 -10.34 20.78 -31.70
N LEU A 92 -10.62 20.76 -33.01
CA LEU A 92 -11.52 19.76 -33.62
C LEU A 92 -10.91 18.36 -33.54
N ALA A 93 -9.63 18.21 -33.82
CA ALA A 93 -8.93 16.93 -33.69
C ALA A 93 -8.93 16.41 -32.25
N ALA A 94 -8.78 17.31 -31.27
CA ALA A 94 -8.79 16.97 -29.84
C ALA A 94 -10.20 16.94 -29.21
N GLN A 95 -11.27 17.19 -29.98
CA GLN A 95 -12.61 17.39 -29.43
C GLN A 95 -13.13 16.16 -28.69
N ASP A 96 -12.93 14.97 -29.27
CA ASP A 96 -13.44 13.73 -28.67
C ASP A 96 -12.64 13.32 -27.44
N ASP A 97 -11.34 13.59 -27.42
CA ASP A 97 -10.49 13.38 -26.24
C ASP A 97 -10.84 14.35 -25.11
N LEU A 98 -11.13 15.62 -25.43
CA LEU A 98 -11.63 16.59 -24.46
C LEU A 98 -12.99 16.19 -23.88
N LYS A 99 -13.89 15.62 -24.70
CA LYS A 99 -15.18 15.09 -24.22
C LYS A 99 -14.99 13.91 -23.29
N LYS A 100 -14.12 12.95 -23.65
CA LYS A 100 -13.79 11.80 -22.78
C LYS A 100 -13.20 12.28 -21.46
N PHE A 101 -12.22 13.18 -21.51
CA PHE A 101 -11.61 13.77 -20.33
C PHE A 101 -12.64 14.49 -19.46
N ALA A 102 -13.56 15.26 -20.05
CA ALA A 102 -14.63 15.92 -19.29
C ALA A 102 -15.58 14.91 -18.62
N GLN A 103 -15.88 13.79 -19.28
CA GLN A 103 -16.67 12.70 -18.68
C GLN A 103 -15.93 12.02 -17.54
N GLU A 104 -14.64 11.72 -17.71
CA GLU A 104 -13.78 11.13 -16.69
C GLU A 104 -13.65 12.06 -15.48
N VAL A 105 -13.42 13.36 -15.69
CA VAL A 105 -13.36 14.36 -14.61
C VAL A 105 -14.70 14.44 -13.87
N LYS A 106 -15.82 14.36 -14.59
CA LYS A 106 -17.15 14.32 -13.98
C LYS A 106 -17.35 13.05 -13.14
N GLN A 107 -16.87 11.89 -13.62
CA GLN A 107 -16.90 10.64 -12.87
C GLN A 107 -16.01 10.72 -11.62
N VAL A 108 -14.78 11.22 -11.74
CA VAL A 108 -13.86 11.42 -10.61
C VAL A 108 -14.49 12.35 -9.56
N LYS A 109 -15.07 13.47 -9.98
CA LYS A 109 -15.77 14.39 -9.07
C LYS A 109 -16.99 13.73 -8.42
N SER A 110 -17.70 12.86 -9.15
CA SER A 110 -18.79 12.09 -8.57
C SER A 110 -18.31 11.03 -7.59
N LEU A 111 -17.07 10.56 -7.66
CA LEU A 111 -16.49 9.55 -6.77
C LEU A 111 -15.72 10.16 -5.58
N GLU A 112 -15.50 11.47 -5.58
CA GLU A 112 -14.81 12.20 -4.51
C GLU A 112 -15.48 11.99 -3.13
N HIS A 113 -16.82 11.90 -3.10
CA HIS A 113 -17.56 11.63 -1.87
C HIS A 113 -17.36 10.22 -1.31
N VAL A 114 -16.98 9.25 -2.15
CA VAL A 114 -16.70 7.88 -1.70
C VAL A 114 -15.33 7.82 -1.04
N VAL A 115 -14.34 8.52 -1.62
CA VAL A 115 -12.97 8.56 -1.08
C VAL A 115 -12.90 9.39 0.21
N ASN A 116 -13.65 10.49 0.27
CA ASN A 116 -13.76 11.32 1.48
C ASN A 116 -14.96 10.95 2.37
N GLY A 117 -15.55 9.77 2.15
CA GLY A 117 -16.69 9.31 2.93
C GLY A 117 -16.29 9.13 4.38
N ALA A 118 -16.99 9.81 5.30
CA ALA A 118 -16.80 9.69 6.75
C ALA A 118 -16.92 8.25 7.28
N ASP A 119 -17.43 7.33 6.45
CA ASP A 119 -17.53 5.90 6.75
C ASP A 119 -16.15 5.24 6.97
N PHE A 120 -15.07 5.78 6.37
CA PHE A 120 -13.71 5.27 6.61
C PHE A 120 -13.13 5.69 7.96
N ASP A 121 -13.53 6.84 8.50
CA ASP A 121 -13.12 7.27 9.85
C ASP A 121 -13.72 6.33 10.91
N VAL A 122 -14.95 5.84 10.65
CA VAL A 122 -15.64 4.86 11.51
C VAL A 122 -14.93 3.50 11.51
N VAL A 123 -14.20 3.14 10.44
CA VAL A 123 -13.46 1.87 10.36
C VAL A 123 -12.31 1.84 11.37
N ASP A 124 -11.59 2.94 11.54
CA ASP A 124 -10.49 3.02 12.52
C ASP A 124 -11.00 2.93 13.96
N GLU A 125 -12.20 3.43 14.24
CA GLU A 125 -12.86 3.26 15.55
C GLU A 125 -13.43 1.85 15.77
N LEU A 126 -13.94 1.19 14.72
CA LEU A 126 -14.51 -0.15 14.81
C LEU A 126 -13.45 -1.25 14.90
N LYS A 127 -12.27 -1.03 14.33
CA LYS A 127 -11.16 -1.99 14.33
C LYS A 127 -10.74 -2.48 15.72
N PRO A 128 -10.52 -1.62 16.74
CA PRO A 128 -10.19 -2.10 18.08
C PRO A 128 -11.36 -2.85 18.73
N LYS A 129 -12.61 -2.40 18.53
CA LYS A 129 -13.81 -3.06 19.05
C LYS A 129 -14.00 -4.45 18.45
N LEU A 130 -13.74 -4.59 17.15
CA LEU A 130 -13.80 -5.88 16.46
C LEU A 130 -12.69 -6.83 16.96
N SER A 131 -11.49 -6.31 17.19
CA SER A 131 -10.39 -7.12 17.74
C SER A 131 -10.69 -7.61 19.15
N GLU A 132 -11.31 -6.79 20.00
CA GLU A 132 -11.74 -7.20 21.34
C GLU A 132 -12.83 -8.28 21.25
N LEU A 133 -13.81 -8.08 20.36
CA LEU A 133 -14.88 -9.03 20.13
C LEU A 133 -14.37 -10.38 19.61
N ASP A 134 -13.36 -10.38 18.75
CA ASP A 134 -12.77 -11.59 18.18
C ASP A 134 -12.10 -12.46 19.27
N ILE A 135 -11.41 -11.83 20.22
CA ILE A 135 -10.82 -12.52 21.38
C ILE A 135 -11.92 -13.18 22.23
N VAL A 136 -13.00 -12.45 22.51
CA VAL A 136 -14.14 -12.97 23.27
C VAL A 136 -14.81 -14.12 22.53
N HIS A 137 -14.99 -14.01 21.21
CA HIS A 137 -15.62 -15.03 20.40
C HIS A 137 -14.79 -16.33 20.34
N VAL A 138 -13.47 -16.22 20.27
CA VAL A 138 -12.56 -17.38 20.36
C VAL A 138 -12.72 -18.09 21.71
N ASP A 139 -12.79 -17.35 22.81
CA ASP A 139 -12.98 -17.94 24.14
C ASP A 139 -14.36 -18.61 24.28
N GLN A 140 -15.43 -17.93 23.83
CA GLN A 140 -16.78 -18.50 23.79
C GLN A 140 -16.84 -19.79 22.99
N THR A 141 -16.18 -19.84 21.83
CA THR A 141 -16.12 -21.04 20.98
C THR A 141 -15.40 -22.19 21.71
N ARG A 142 -14.32 -21.91 22.43
CA ARG A 142 -13.61 -22.91 23.24
C ARG A 142 -14.48 -23.43 24.38
N GLN A 143 -15.15 -22.54 25.10
CA GLN A 143 -16.06 -22.93 26.19
C GLN A 143 -17.23 -23.77 25.68
N LEU A 144 -17.83 -23.41 24.55
CA LEU A 144 -18.94 -24.12 23.93
C LEU A 144 -18.52 -25.53 23.47
N ASN A 145 -17.33 -25.66 22.86
CA ASN A 145 -16.78 -26.96 22.49
C ASN A 145 -16.52 -27.85 23.71
N LYS A 146 -15.98 -27.27 24.80
CA LYS A 146 -15.76 -28.00 26.05
C LYS A 146 -17.07 -28.49 26.66
N LEU A 147 -18.07 -27.61 26.76
CA LEU A 147 -19.38 -27.94 27.30
C LEU A 147 -20.08 -29.01 26.46
N THR A 148 -20.02 -28.88 25.13
CA THR A 148 -20.57 -29.90 24.21
C THR A 148 -19.93 -31.26 24.47
N LYS A 149 -18.60 -31.31 24.62
CA LYS A 149 -17.89 -32.55 24.93
C LYS A 149 -18.32 -33.14 26.28
N GLU A 150 -18.44 -32.32 27.32
CA GLU A 150 -18.89 -32.77 28.65
C GLU A 150 -20.33 -33.33 28.60
N ILE A 151 -21.22 -32.69 27.84
CA ILE A 151 -22.60 -33.16 27.64
C ILE A 151 -22.62 -34.47 26.86
N SER A 152 -21.82 -34.60 25.80
CA SER A 152 -21.72 -35.85 25.03
C SER A 152 -21.20 -37.00 25.90
N GLU A 153 -20.18 -36.76 26.71
CA GLU A 153 -19.67 -37.77 27.65
C GLU A 153 -20.71 -38.13 28.73
N LEU A 154 -21.50 -37.18 29.20
CA LEU A 154 -22.58 -37.43 30.14
C LEU A 154 -23.69 -38.28 29.51
N MET A 155 -24.09 -37.96 28.28
CA MET A 155 -25.07 -38.75 27.52
C MET A 155 -24.57 -40.18 27.28
N GLU A 156 -23.29 -40.36 26.97
CA GLU A 156 -22.70 -41.68 26.79
C GLU A 156 -22.73 -42.50 28.09
N ARG A 157 -22.34 -41.88 29.21
CA ARG A 157 -22.45 -42.52 30.53
C ARG A 157 -23.88 -42.90 30.87
N TYR A 158 -24.83 -42.00 30.62
CA TYR A 158 -26.24 -42.24 30.85
C TYR A 158 -26.75 -43.42 30.01
N ASN A 159 -26.46 -43.45 28.71
CA ASN A 159 -26.83 -44.56 27.84
C ASN A 159 -26.24 -45.89 28.32
N LYS A 160 -24.97 -45.89 28.75
CA LYS A 160 -24.35 -47.09 29.31
C LYS A 160 -25.06 -47.55 30.58
N THR A 161 -25.36 -46.64 31.50
CA THR A 161 -26.09 -46.96 32.74
C THR A 161 -27.47 -47.53 32.42
N VAL A 162 -28.23 -46.89 31.52
CA VAL A 162 -29.55 -47.39 31.11
C VAL A 162 -29.45 -48.77 30.47
N ASN A 163 -28.46 -49.01 29.61
CA ASN A 163 -28.26 -50.33 29.00
C ASN A 163 -27.95 -51.40 30.06
N THR A 164 -27.06 -51.12 31.01
CA THR A 164 -26.74 -52.07 32.11
C THR A 164 -27.95 -52.34 33.00
N VAL A 165 -28.76 -51.32 33.28
CA VAL A 165 -29.99 -51.48 34.07
C VAL A 165 -31.00 -52.34 33.31
N SER A 166 -31.18 -52.12 32.01
CA SER A 166 -32.02 -52.95 31.15
C SER A 166 -31.56 -54.41 31.12
N GLU A 167 -30.25 -54.66 31.00
CA GLU A 167 -29.69 -56.01 31.06
C GLU A 167 -29.97 -56.70 32.41
N ILE A 168 -29.84 -55.97 33.53
CA ILE A 168 -30.16 -56.49 34.86
C ILE A 168 -31.66 -56.82 34.98
N PHE A 169 -32.55 -55.96 34.47
CA PHE A 169 -33.98 -56.24 34.47
C PHE A 169 -34.34 -57.48 33.65
N ILE A 170 -33.74 -57.65 32.47
CA ILE A 170 -33.93 -58.86 31.65
C ILE A 170 -33.41 -60.09 32.39
N ALA A 171 -32.24 -60.02 33.04
CA ALA A 171 -31.70 -61.13 33.81
C ALA A 171 -32.62 -61.51 34.99
N TRP A 172 -33.17 -60.52 35.69
CA TRP A 172 -34.13 -60.75 36.77
C TRP A 172 -35.44 -61.35 36.28
N ASP A 173 -35.98 -60.88 35.16
CA ASP A 173 -37.20 -61.41 34.55
C ASP A 173 -37.03 -62.89 34.17
N ASN A 174 -35.89 -63.25 33.59
CA ASN A 174 -35.56 -64.64 33.28
C ASN A 174 -35.46 -65.53 34.55
N ILE A 175 -34.84 -65.02 35.62
CA ILE A 175 -34.74 -65.75 36.90
C ILE A 175 -36.13 -65.93 37.51
N LEU A 176 -36.95 -64.87 37.53
CA LEU A 176 -38.31 -64.91 38.06
C LEU A 176 -39.17 -65.91 37.29
N THR A 177 -39.14 -65.86 35.96
CA THR A 177 -39.85 -66.79 35.08
C THR A 177 -39.39 -68.24 35.31
N SER A 178 -38.08 -68.47 35.49
CA SER A 178 -37.55 -69.80 35.81
C SER A 178 -38.05 -70.32 37.16
N ILE A 179 -38.20 -69.46 38.16
CA ILE A 179 -38.73 -69.84 39.48
C ILE A 179 -40.23 -70.12 39.38
N GLU A 180 -40.98 -69.25 38.71
CA GLU A 180 -42.43 -69.42 38.51
C GLU A 180 -42.76 -70.73 37.78
N THR A 181 -42.04 -71.01 36.69
CA THR A 181 -42.18 -72.29 35.96
C THR A 181 -41.81 -73.50 36.81
N HIS A 182 -40.76 -73.41 37.62
CA HIS A 182 -40.38 -74.50 38.54
C HIS A 182 -41.45 -74.75 39.62
N VAL A 183 -42.00 -73.69 40.22
CA VAL A 183 -43.09 -73.77 41.20
C VAL A 183 -44.35 -74.33 40.56
N ALA A 184 -44.76 -73.84 39.40
CA ALA A 184 -45.92 -74.35 38.67
C ALA A 184 -45.80 -75.85 38.35
N ASN A 185 -44.60 -76.30 37.94
CA ASN A 185 -44.34 -77.72 37.71
C ASN A 185 -44.44 -78.56 38.99
N MET A 186 -43.97 -78.05 40.14
CA MET A 186 -44.12 -78.73 41.43
C MET A 186 -45.58 -78.78 41.90
N GLU A 187 -46.36 -77.73 41.66
CA GLU A 187 -47.79 -77.70 41.97
C GLU A 187 -48.58 -78.72 41.14
N HIS A 188 -48.26 -78.83 39.84
CA HIS A 188 -48.83 -79.85 38.96
C HIS A 188 -48.46 -81.29 39.37
N GLN A 189 -47.25 -81.51 39.90
CA GLN A 189 -46.86 -82.82 40.43
C GLN A 189 -47.56 -83.18 41.76
N LYS A 190 -48.06 -82.19 42.49
CA LYS A 190 -48.80 -82.39 43.76
C LYS A 190 -50.30 -82.63 43.56
N GLN A 191 -50.85 -82.26 42.40
CA GLN A 191 -52.28 -82.41 42.08
C GLN A 191 -52.61 -83.69 41.28
N ASN A 192 -51.60 -84.41 40.79
CA ASN A 192 -51.74 -85.78 40.26
C ASN A 192 -51.37 -86.81 41.34
#